data_AF-A0A356VCI8-F1
#
_entry.id   AF-A0A356VCI8-F1
#
_cell.length_a   1.000
_cell.length_b   1.000
_cell.length_c   1.000
_cell.angle_alpha   90.00
_cell.angle_beta   90.00
_cell.angle_gamma   90.00
#
_symmetry.space_group_name_H-M   'P 1'
#
loop_
_entity.id
_entity.type
_entity.pdbx_description
1 polymer ?
#
loop_
_entity_poly.entity_id
_entity_poly.type
_entity_poly.pdbx_seq_one_letter_code
_entity_poly.pdbx_strand_id
1 'polypeptide(L)'
;MHAVLAQRLVRRLCPQCRAPYHPTDEELAALHLTRERVERSGHQVTEPAAAEGSIVHTAMAGQITLMRAAGCQACQGLGYQGRVGLYELLMMSESVKPLILKRAAVSEVREAARAAGMRTLREDGLGKALRGETTLEEILRETQDYDEHTK
;
A
#
# COMPACT_ATOMS: atom_id res chain seq x y z
N MET A 1 -20.28 8.02 -16.16
CA MET A 1 -18.99 7.91 -15.45
C MET A 1 -18.84 6.48 -14.99
N HIS A 2 -17.78 5.78 -15.42
CA HIS A 2 -17.61 4.34 -15.09
C HIS A 2 -16.72 4.13 -13.86
N ALA A 3 -15.71 4.99 -13.68
CA ALA A 3 -14.82 4.96 -12.53
C ALA A 3 -14.16 6.34 -12.31
N VAL A 4 -13.58 6.53 -11.13
CA VAL A 4 -12.67 7.62 -10.78
C VAL A 4 -11.35 7.00 -10.34
N LEU A 5 -10.25 7.43 -10.95
CA LEU A 5 -8.90 7.02 -10.56
C LEU A 5 -8.22 8.18 -9.82
N ALA A 6 -7.72 7.90 -8.61
CA ALA A 6 -6.75 8.73 -7.93
C ALA A 6 -5.38 8.05 -7.98
N GLN A 7 -4.32 8.86 -8.11
CA GLN A 7 -2.95 8.36 -8.15
C GLN A 7 -1.98 9.25 -7.39
N ARG A 8 -0.92 8.63 -6.87
CA ARG A 8 0.28 9.29 -6.34
C ARG A 8 1.53 8.62 -6.90
N LEU A 9 2.67 9.30 -6.85
CA LEU A 9 3.96 8.71 -7.22
C LEU A 9 4.85 8.69 -5.99
N VAL A 10 5.38 7.51 -5.66
CA VAL A 10 6.39 7.34 -4.63
C VAL A 10 7.71 6.91 -5.25
N ARG A 11 8.82 7.17 -4.57
CA ARG A 11 10.14 6.72 -4.99
C ARG A 11 10.21 5.20 -4.92
N ARG A 12 10.82 4.61 -5.95
CA ARG A 12 11.07 3.17 -6.02
C ARG A 12 12.43 2.87 -5.38
N LEU A 13 12.49 1.87 -4.51
CA LEU A 13 13.74 1.40 -3.91
C LEU A 13 14.74 0.99 -4.99
N CYS A 14 16.01 1.35 -4.79
CA CYS A 14 17.08 0.94 -5.69
C CYS A 14 17.22 -0.59 -5.68
N PRO A 15 17.14 -1.27 -6.84
CA PRO A 15 17.22 -2.74 -6.89
C PRO A 15 18.59 -3.29 -6.49
N GLN A 16 19.65 -2.47 -6.56
CA GLN A 16 21.02 -2.90 -6.23
C GLN A 16 21.36 -2.81 -4.74
N CYS A 17 20.73 -1.91 -4.00
CA CYS A 17 21.14 -1.62 -2.62
C CYS A 17 19.99 -1.62 -1.60
N ARG A 18 18.78 -2.02 -1.98
CA ARG A 18 17.70 -2.21 -1.00
C ARG A 18 18.13 -3.26 0.04
N ALA A 19 17.95 -2.95 1.32
CA ALA A 19 18.37 -3.82 2.41
C ALA A 19 17.15 -4.25 3.25
N PRO A 20 17.11 -5.51 3.73
CA PRO A 20 16.04 -5.95 4.61
C PRO A 20 16.14 -5.25 5.97
N TYR A 21 14.99 -5.00 6.59
CA TYR A 21 14.90 -4.58 7.98
C TYR A 21 13.61 -5.12 8.60
N HIS A 22 13.58 -5.14 9.93
CA HIS A 22 12.38 -5.46 10.70
C HIS A 22 11.76 -4.15 11.18
N PRO A 23 10.53 -3.82 10.75
CA PRO A 23 9.87 -2.61 11.20
C PRO A 23 9.55 -2.70 12.69
N THR A 24 9.58 -1.55 13.36
CA THR A 24 9.17 -1.44 14.76
C THR A 24 7.66 -1.57 14.88
N ASP A 25 7.17 -1.88 16.09
CA ASP A 25 5.73 -1.95 16.34
C ASP A 25 5.04 -0.59 16.09
N GLU A 26 5.74 0.52 16.30
CA GLU A 26 5.26 1.87 15.98
C GLU A 26 5.07 2.07 14.47
N GLU A 27 6.03 1.63 13.65
CA GLU A 27 5.94 1.68 12.18
C GLU A 27 4.80 0.81 11.65
N LEU A 28 4.55 -0.35 12.29
CA LEU A 28 3.43 -1.22 11.95
C LEU A 28 2.08 -0.61 12.36
N ALA A 29 2.01 -0.01 13.55
CA ALA A 29 0.82 0.66 14.05
C ALA A 29 0.41 1.86 13.19
N ALA A 30 1.38 2.65 12.71
CA ALA A 30 1.17 3.80 11.84
C ALA A 30 0.50 3.46 10.49
N LEU A 31 0.44 2.17 10.13
CA LEU A 31 -0.17 1.68 8.89
C LEU A 31 -1.44 0.86 9.15
N HIS A 32 -1.94 0.89 10.38
CA HIS A 32 -3.09 0.11 10.85
C HIS A 32 -2.94 -1.39 10.55
N LEU A 33 -1.70 -1.85 10.44
CA LEU A 33 -1.37 -3.25 10.29
C LEU A 33 -1.21 -3.86 11.67
N THR A 34 -2.22 -4.62 12.09
CA THR A 34 -1.99 -5.61 13.13
C THR A 34 -1.24 -6.78 12.51
N ARG A 35 -0.31 -7.36 13.28
CA ARG A 35 0.42 -8.57 12.89
C ARG A 35 -0.54 -9.66 12.39
N GLU A 36 -1.70 -9.77 13.04
CA GLU A 36 -2.80 -10.66 12.67
C GLU A 36 -3.45 -10.33 11.30
N ARG A 37 -3.59 -9.04 10.93
CA ARG A 37 -4.07 -8.64 9.59
C ARG A 37 -3.07 -8.99 8.50
N VAL A 38 -1.77 -8.92 8.78
CA VAL A 38 -0.72 -9.30 7.83
C VAL A 38 -0.66 -10.82 7.64
N GLU A 39 -0.81 -11.57 8.73
CA GLU A 39 -0.91 -13.04 8.71
C GLU A 39 -2.18 -13.52 7.98
N ARG A 40 -3.32 -12.83 8.15
CA ARG A 40 -4.60 -13.15 7.47
C ARG A 40 -4.67 -12.65 6.02
N SER A 41 -3.91 -11.63 5.64
CA SER A 41 -3.84 -11.10 4.27
C SER A 41 -2.89 -11.86 3.34
N GLY A 42 -2.42 -13.05 3.78
CA GLY A 42 -2.03 -14.14 2.87
C GLY A 42 -3.14 -14.58 1.89
N HIS A 43 -4.31 -13.94 1.93
CA HIS A 43 -5.34 -14.00 0.89
C HIS A 43 -5.59 -12.63 0.27
N GLN A 44 -5.30 -12.53 -1.03
CA GLN A 44 -5.54 -11.42 -1.96
C GLN A 44 -4.45 -10.33 -2.08
N VAL A 45 -3.19 -10.74 -2.15
CA VAL A 45 -2.28 -10.14 -3.15
C VAL A 45 -2.45 -10.92 -4.44
N THR A 46 -3.55 -10.69 -5.17
CA THR A 46 -3.71 -11.26 -6.51
C THR A 46 -2.93 -10.42 -7.51
N GLU A 47 -1.68 -10.80 -7.77
CA GLU A 47 -1.13 -10.69 -9.11
C GLU A 47 -0.39 -11.99 -9.46
N PRO A 48 -0.46 -12.43 -10.74
CA PRO A 48 -0.08 -13.77 -11.15
C PRO A 48 1.43 -13.95 -11.05
N ALA A 49 1.81 -15.17 -10.68
CA ALA A 49 3.14 -15.71 -10.79
C ALA A 49 3.81 -15.36 -12.12
N ALA A 50 4.87 -14.54 -12.10
CA ALA A 50 5.99 -14.55 -13.06
C ALA A 50 6.93 -13.35 -12.83
N ALA A 51 7.71 -13.38 -11.74
CA ALA A 51 8.99 -12.68 -11.70
C ALA A 51 9.89 -13.44 -10.72
N GLU A 52 10.82 -14.22 -11.28
CA GLU A 52 11.90 -14.88 -10.57
C GLU A 52 12.59 -13.86 -9.65
N GLY A 53 12.49 -14.07 -8.34
CA GLY A 53 13.12 -13.21 -7.31
C GLY A 53 12.19 -12.57 -6.28
N SER A 54 10.89 -12.87 -6.24
CA SER A 54 9.98 -12.37 -5.20
C SER A 54 10.10 -13.15 -3.89
N ILE A 55 11.18 -12.91 -3.15
CA ILE A 55 11.24 -13.04 -1.68
C ILE A 55 10.83 -11.64 -1.17
N VAL A 56 9.93 -11.41 -0.23
CA VAL A 56 10.02 -11.81 1.19
C VAL A 56 8.66 -11.65 1.89
N HIS A 57 7.92 -12.75 2.00
CA HIS A 57 7.08 -13.03 3.19
C HIS A 57 7.53 -14.38 3.74
N THR A 58 8.80 -14.49 4.11
CA THR A 58 9.25 -15.62 4.93
C THR A 58 8.79 -15.36 6.35
N ALA A 59 7.55 -15.75 6.63
CA ALA A 59 7.11 -16.05 7.98
C ALA A 59 7.94 -17.24 8.49
N MET A 60 9.15 -16.97 8.96
CA MET A 60 9.98 -17.94 9.69
C MET A 60 10.00 -17.68 11.20
N ALA A 61 9.19 -16.72 11.70
CA ALA A 61 8.96 -16.47 13.13
C ALA A 61 7.81 -15.48 13.41
N GLY A 62 6.83 -15.33 12.50
CA GLY A 62 5.77 -14.31 12.65
C GLY A 62 6.26 -12.85 12.58
N GLN A 63 7.50 -12.60 12.12
CA GLN A 63 8.07 -11.27 11.97
C GLN A 63 7.99 -10.82 10.51
N ILE A 64 7.48 -9.60 10.29
CA ILE A 64 7.43 -8.97 8.98
C ILE A 64 8.83 -8.46 8.64
N THR A 65 9.26 -8.66 7.39
CA THR A 65 10.50 -8.08 6.86
C THR A 65 10.13 -7.12 5.74
N LEU A 66 10.59 -5.88 5.85
CA LEU A 66 10.43 -4.85 4.83
C LEU A 66 11.79 -4.47 4.26
N MET A 67 11.77 -3.69 3.18
CA MET A 67 12.98 -3.20 2.54
C MET A 67 13.16 -1.71 2.82
N ARG A 68 14.40 -1.29 3.06
CA ARG A 68 14.79 0.11 3.25
C ARG A 68 15.87 0.54 2.26
N ALA A 69 16.00 1.85 2.09
CA ALA A 69 17.02 2.49 1.27
C ALA A 69 18.38 2.47 2.00
N ALA A 70 19.39 1.80 1.42
CA ALA A 70 20.76 1.82 1.96
C ALA A 70 21.70 2.81 1.26
N GLY A 71 21.50 3.05 -0.04
CA GLY A 71 22.37 3.87 -0.87
C GLY A 71 23.55 3.09 -1.49
N CYS A 72 23.83 3.35 -2.76
CA CYS A 72 25.01 2.85 -3.47
C CYS A 72 25.39 3.81 -4.60
N GLN A 73 26.47 3.52 -5.33
CA GLN A 73 26.92 4.34 -6.45
C GLN A 73 25.88 4.45 -7.57
N ALA A 74 25.14 3.38 -7.89
CA ALA A 74 24.15 3.40 -8.99
C ALA A 74 22.95 4.33 -8.72
N CYS A 75 22.56 4.50 -7.46
CA CYS A 75 21.53 5.44 -7.04
C CYS A 75 22.10 6.74 -6.45
N GLN A 76 23.41 6.99 -6.62
CA GLN A 76 24.11 8.19 -6.15
C GLN A 76 23.92 8.43 -4.63
N GLY A 77 23.90 7.35 -3.85
CA GLY A 77 23.72 7.40 -2.40
C GLY A 77 22.28 7.66 -1.94
N LEU A 78 21.31 7.84 -2.84
CA LEU A 78 19.91 8.14 -2.46
C LEU A 78 19.15 6.93 -1.93
N GLY A 79 19.52 5.73 -2.37
CA GLY A 79 18.83 4.47 -2.05
C GLY A 79 17.52 4.25 -2.82
N TYR A 80 17.16 5.16 -3.73
CA TYR A 80 15.99 5.10 -4.60
C TYR A 80 16.39 5.28 -6.07
N GLN A 81 15.67 4.61 -6.97
CA GLN A 81 15.87 4.75 -8.42
C GLN A 81 14.53 4.59 -9.15
N GLY A 82 14.05 5.69 -9.73
CA GLY A 82 12.74 5.75 -10.40
C GLY A 82 11.57 5.95 -9.43
N ARG A 83 10.36 5.77 -9.94
CA ARG A 83 9.10 5.97 -9.21
C ARG A 83 8.15 4.81 -9.47
N VAL A 84 7.27 4.54 -8.52
CA VAL A 84 6.14 3.61 -8.67
C VAL A 84 4.85 4.37 -8.35
N GLY A 85 3.80 4.12 -9.13
CA GLY A 85 2.50 4.75 -8.91
C GLY A 85 1.74 4.04 -7.80
N LEU A 86 1.06 4.79 -6.95
CA LEU A 86 0.01 4.31 -6.04
C LEU A 86 -1.34 4.59 -6.69
N TYR A 87 -2.28 3.66 -6.60
CA TYR A 87 -3.57 3.75 -7.29
C TYR A 87 -4.73 3.46 -6.35
N GLU A 88 -5.76 4.30 -6.47
CA GLU A 88 -7.06 4.12 -5.83
C GLU A 88 -8.14 4.28 -6.91
N LEU A 89 -8.92 3.22 -7.13
CA LEU A 89 -9.89 3.15 -8.21
C LEU A 89 -11.30 2.97 -7.65
N LEU A 90 -12.05 4.07 -7.63
CA LEU A 90 -13.46 4.07 -7.29
C LEU A 90 -14.27 3.65 -8.51
N MET A 91 -14.79 2.43 -8.48
CA MET A 91 -15.73 1.93 -9.50
C MET A 91 -17.14 2.43 -9.18
N MET A 92 -17.87 2.90 -10.19
CA MET A 92 -19.30 3.19 -10.06
C MET A 92 -20.08 1.88 -10.04
N SER A 93 -20.06 1.17 -8.92
CA SER A 93 -20.77 -0.10 -8.68
C SER A 93 -22.24 0.12 -8.32
N GLU A 94 -23.02 -0.96 -8.27
CA GLU A 94 -24.41 -0.92 -7.79
C GLU A 94 -24.53 -0.52 -6.31
N SER A 95 -23.48 -0.71 -5.50
CA SER A 95 -23.44 -0.23 -4.11
C SER A 95 -23.13 1.26 -4.00
N VAL A 96 -22.37 1.83 -4.95
CA VAL A 96 -21.91 3.23 -4.92
C VAL A 96 -22.87 4.18 -5.65
N LYS A 97 -23.40 3.78 -6.82
CA LYS A 97 -24.28 4.65 -7.64
C LYS A 97 -25.46 5.24 -6.86
N PRO A 98 -26.21 4.49 -6.04
CA PRO A 98 -27.37 5.04 -5.32
C PRO A 98 -26.97 6.10 -4.30
N LEU A 99 -25.80 5.95 -3.67
CA LEU A 99 -25.28 6.89 -2.69
C LEU A 99 -24.93 8.24 -3.32
N ILE A 100 -24.33 8.21 -4.53
CA ILE A 100 -24.05 9.44 -5.30
C ILE A 100 -25.34 10.17 -5.66
N LEU A 101 -26.35 9.44 -6.17
CA LEU A 101 -27.64 10.03 -6.55
C LEU A 101 -28.36 10.69 -5.36
N LYS A 102 -28.20 10.11 -4.17
CA LYS A 102 -28.75 10.64 -2.92
C LYS A 102 -27.90 11.71 -2.24
N ARG A 103 -26.72 12.04 -2.79
CA ARG A 103 -25.73 12.95 -2.16
C ARG A 103 -25.37 12.52 -0.73
N ALA A 104 -25.16 11.22 -0.53
CA ALA A 104 -24.73 10.66 0.75
C ALA A 104 -23.38 11.24 1.21
N ALA A 105 -23.05 11.07 2.49
CA ALA A 105 -21.76 11.52 3.01
C ALA A 105 -20.59 10.80 2.33
N VAL A 106 -19.45 11.48 2.23
CA VAL A 106 -18.24 10.91 1.59
C VAL A 106 -17.77 9.64 2.30
N SER A 107 -17.94 9.56 3.62
CA SER A 107 -17.63 8.36 4.42
C SER A 107 -18.48 7.16 4.00
N GLU A 108 -19.78 7.32 3.80
CA GLU A 108 -20.70 6.26 3.37
C GLU A 108 -20.33 5.77 1.96
N VAL A 109 -20.03 6.69 1.04
CA VAL A 109 -19.58 6.35 -0.32
C VAL A 109 -18.26 5.57 -0.27
N ARG A 110 -17.32 6.00 0.57
CA ARG A 110 -16.02 5.35 0.74
C ARG A 110 -16.16 3.95 1.34
N GLU A 111 -16.99 3.79 2.37
CA GLU A 111 -17.24 2.49 3.00
C GLU A 111 -17.88 1.51 1.99
N ALA A 112 -18.90 1.95 1.26
CA ALA A 112 -19.53 1.13 0.22
C ALA A 112 -18.56 0.75 -0.91
N ALA A 113 -17.64 1.66 -1.27
CA ALA A 113 -16.62 1.40 -2.27
C ALA A 113 -15.55 0.42 -1.76
N ARG A 114 -15.07 0.56 -0.52
CA ARG A 114 -14.12 -0.37 0.10
C ARG A 114 -14.73 -1.76 0.26
N ALA A 115 -15.99 -1.84 0.71
CA ALA A 115 -16.73 -3.09 0.79
C ALA A 115 -16.92 -3.76 -0.60
N ALA A 116 -16.97 -2.96 -1.66
CA ALA A 116 -17.00 -3.44 -3.05
C ALA A 116 -15.61 -3.74 -3.64
N GLY A 117 -14.54 -3.73 -2.83
CA GLY A 117 -13.19 -4.10 -3.24
C GLY A 117 -12.28 -2.95 -3.68
N MET A 118 -12.70 -1.69 -3.50
CA MET A 118 -11.80 -0.55 -3.69
C MET A 118 -10.67 -0.59 -2.65
N ARG A 119 -9.43 -0.55 -3.14
CA ARG A 119 -8.24 -0.32 -2.32
C ARG A 119 -7.89 1.17 -2.31
N THR A 120 -7.53 1.67 -1.15
CA THR A 120 -7.04 3.03 -0.96
C THR A 120 -5.59 3.18 -1.44
N LEU A 121 -5.15 4.42 -1.67
CA LEU A 121 -3.74 4.70 -2.00
C LEU A 121 -2.77 4.13 -0.96
N ARG A 122 -3.13 4.18 0.32
CA ARG A 122 -2.31 3.66 1.43
C ARG A 122 -2.23 2.14 1.42
N GLU A 123 -3.35 1.45 1.18
CA GLU A 123 -3.40 -0.01 1.07
C GLU A 123 -2.61 -0.53 -0.14
N ASP A 124 -2.72 0.13 -1.31
CA ASP A 124 -1.91 -0.21 -2.48
C ASP A 124 -0.41 0.05 -2.26
N GLY A 125 -0.09 1.20 -1.65
CA GLY A 125 1.27 1.53 -1.24
C GLY A 125 1.87 0.48 -0.31
N LEU A 126 1.12 0.06 0.69
CA LEU A 126 1.55 -0.98 1.61
C LEU A 126 1.85 -2.30 0.88
N GLY A 127 0.97 -2.72 -0.03
CA GLY A 127 1.22 -3.90 -0.87
C GLY A 127 2.55 -3.80 -1.64
N LYS A 128 2.90 -2.61 -2.12
CA LYS A 128 4.18 -2.33 -2.80
C LYS A 128 5.38 -2.35 -1.85
N ALA A 129 5.24 -1.84 -0.63
CA ALA A 129 6.31 -1.92 0.37
C ALA A 129 6.57 -3.37 0.82
N LEU A 130 5.51 -4.17 0.97
CA LEU A 130 5.62 -5.60 1.28
C LEU A 130 6.36 -6.39 0.18
N ARG A 131 6.26 -5.96 -1.08
CA ARG A 131 7.05 -6.49 -2.21
C ARG A 131 8.45 -5.86 -2.35
N GLY A 132 8.83 -4.96 -1.45
CA GLY A 132 10.12 -4.28 -1.47
C GLY A 132 10.32 -3.33 -2.65
N GLU A 133 9.23 -2.75 -3.17
CA GLU A 133 9.25 -1.77 -4.26
C GLU A 133 9.44 -0.33 -3.76
N THR A 134 8.93 -0.01 -2.57
CA THR A 134 9.03 1.30 -1.91
C THR A 134 9.16 1.12 -0.40
N THR A 135 9.20 2.21 0.36
CA THR A 135 9.35 2.20 1.83
C THR A 135 8.09 2.69 2.53
N LEU A 136 7.96 2.38 3.83
CA LEU A 136 6.88 2.92 4.64
C LEU A 136 6.91 4.45 4.72
N GLU A 137 8.11 5.03 4.81
CA GLU A 137 8.31 6.48 4.82
C GLU A 137 7.68 7.15 3.60
N GLU A 138 7.87 6.58 2.41
CA GLU A 138 7.29 7.12 1.18
C GLU A 138 5.77 7.07 1.17
N ILE A 139 5.18 5.98 1.68
CA ILE A 139 3.73 5.81 1.76
C ILE A 139 3.13 6.81 2.74
N LEU A 140 3.72 6.94 3.93
CA LEU A 140 3.25 7.87 4.95
C LEU A 140 3.38 9.34 4.51
N ARG A 141 4.41 9.66 3.71
CA ARG A 141 4.62 10.99 3.14
C ARG A 141 3.58 11.34 2.07
N GLU A 142 3.23 10.39 1.21
CA GLU A 142 2.41 10.66 0.01
C GLU A 142 0.93 10.28 0.15
N THR A 143 0.52 9.62 1.24
CA THR A 143 -0.86 9.17 1.48
C THR A 143 -1.41 9.67 2.81
N GLN A 144 -2.71 10.00 2.84
CA GLN A 144 -3.42 10.35 4.06
C GLN A 144 -4.09 9.12 4.68
N ASP A 145 -4.27 9.14 6.00
CA ASP A 145 -5.15 8.19 6.65
C ASP A 145 -6.58 8.75 6.64
N TYR A 146 -7.51 7.98 6.08
CA TYR A 146 -8.91 8.37 5.99
C TYR A 146 -9.73 7.87 7.19
N ASP A 147 -9.16 7.00 8.02
CA ASP A 147 -9.87 6.37 9.14
C ASP A 147 -9.81 7.22 10.43
N GLU A 148 -9.07 8.35 10.44
CA GLU A 148 -8.89 9.22 11.62
C GLU A 148 -10.00 10.28 11.87
N HIS A 149 -11.05 10.36 11.06
CA HIS A 149 -12.06 11.44 11.15
C HIS A 149 -13.35 11.08 11.92
N THR A 150 -13.29 10.13 12.86
CA THR A 150 -14.39 9.91 13.82
C THR A 150 -13.91 10.22 15.24
N LYS A 151 -13.90 11.51 15.57
CA LYS A 151 -14.03 12.00 16.94
C LYS A 151 -15.13 13.04 17.00
#